data_AF-Q5DDX9-F1
#
_entry.id   AF-Q5DDX9-F1
#
_cell.length_a   1.000
_cell.length_b   1.000
_cell.length_c   1.000
_cell.angle_alpha   90.00
_cell.angle_beta   90.00
_cell.angle_gamma   90.00
#
_symmetry.space_group_name_H-M   'P 1'
#
loop_
_entity.id
_entity.type
_entity.pdbx_description
1 polymer ?
#
loop_
_entity_poly.entity_id
_entity_poly.type
_entity_poly.pdbx_seq_one_letter_code
_entity_poly.pdbx_strand_id
1 'polypeptide(L)'
;MGLAISLVSTVKEKVWYHSNCSTRGRGCYNTRLLDQGGCCMWYNEVNLLSEIEEHLGVTIDVIDKNLTVPVNAFDGKVVYGQKLKQTTPKYTSHVDILASSVKELDNLEKRSQQDFLRLRFGGELAI
;
A
#
# COMPACT_ATOMS: atom_id res chain seq x y z
N MET A 1 4.66 -13.14 14.99
CA MET A 1 3.80 -13.85 14.04
C MET A 1 3.19 -12.84 13.10
N GLY A 2 3.57 -12.86 11.81
CA GLY A 2 3.01 -11.95 10.81
C GLY A 2 1.61 -12.39 10.38
N LEU A 3 0.81 -11.44 9.88
CA LEU A 3 -0.43 -11.72 9.17
C LEU A 3 -0.11 -11.83 7.68
N ALA A 4 -0.51 -12.93 7.06
CA ALA A 4 -0.49 -13.07 5.60
C ALA A 4 -1.91 -12.86 5.08
N ILE A 5 -2.05 -12.00 4.06
CA ILE A 5 -3.32 -11.71 3.40
C ILE A 5 -3.14 -12.05 1.92
N SER A 6 -4.07 -12.85 1.38
CA SER A 6 -4.14 -13.15 -0.05
C SER A 6 -5.29 -12.36 -0.66
N LEU A 7 -5.02 -11.68 -1.78
CA LEU A 7 -6.05 -11.07 -2.62
C LEU A 7 -6.34 -12.06 -3.74
N VAL A 8 -7.59 -12.51 -3.84
CA VAL A 8 -8.00 -13.57 -4.77
C VAL A 8 -9.21 -13.06 -5.57
N SER A 9 -9.07 -13.02 -6.89
CA SER A 9 -10.12 -12.65 -7.83
C SER A 9 -11.14 -13.78 -7.96
N THR A 10 -12.42 -13.40 -8.01
CA THR A 10 -13.53 -14.34 -8.20
C THR A 10 -13.72 -14.76 -9.66
N VAL A 11 -13.00 -14.12 -10.58
CA VAL A 11 -13.09 -14.39 -12.03
C VAL A 11 -11.71 -14.68 -12.59
N LYS A 12 -11.66 -15.40 -13.71
CA LYS A 12 -10.40 -15.63 -14.41
C LYS A 12 -9.88 -14.32 -15.00
N GLU A 13 -8.61 -14.04 -14.77
CA GLU A 13 -7.97 -12.82 -15.27
C GLU A 13 -6.96 -13.15 -16.36
N LYS A 14 -6.88 -12.29 -17.37
CA LYS A 14 -5.90 -12.43 -18.43
C LYS A 14 -4.61 -11.74 -18.01
N VAL A 15 -3.59 -12.53 -17.71
CA VAL A 15 -2.30 -12.05 -17.20
C VAL A 15 -1.18 -12.30 -18.20
N TRP A 16 -0.12 -11.51 -18.11
CA TRP A 16 1.12 -11.74 -18.85
C TRP A 16 1.93 -12.85 -18.17
N TYR A 17 2.35 -13.85 -18.95
CA TYR A 17 3.16 -14.97 -18.46
C TYR A 17 4.53 -15.06 -19.15
N HIS A 18 4.64 -14.55 -20.38
CA HIS A 18 5.90 -14.47 -21.15
C HIS A 18 6.73 -15.77 -21.20
N SER A 19 6.12 -16.95 -21.16
CA SER A 19 6.86 -18.23 -21.25
C SER A 19 7.51 -18.46 -22.61
N ASN A 20 6.88 -17.98 -23.68
CA ASN A 20 7.34 -18.20 -25.06
C ASN A 20 8.19 -17.04 -25.60
N CYS A 21 8.67 -16.16 -24.72
CA CYS A 21 9.39 -14.95 -25.09
C CYS A 21 10.87 -15.05 -24.68
N SER A 22 11.79 -15.05 -25.66
CA SER A 22 13.24 -15.08 -25.40
C SER A 22 13.72 -13.89 -24.57
N THR A 23 13.06 -12.75 -24.68
CA THR A 23 13.38 -11.52 -23.93
C THR A 23 12.68 -11.42 -22.58
N ARG A 24 11.94 -12.46 -22.16
CA ARG A 24 11.16 -12.51 -20.90
C ARG A 24 10.24 -11.29 -20.72
N GLY A 25 9.63 -10.84 -21.82
CA GLY A 25 8.67 -9.74 -21.82
C GLY A 25 9.24 -8.36 -22.12
N ARG A 26 10.57 -8.18 -22.20
CA ARG A 26 11.13 -6.88 -22.57
C ARG A 26 10.70 -6.51 -24.01
N GLY A 27 9.88 -5.47 -24.12
CA GLY A 27 9.32 -4.98 -25.40
C GLY A 27 8.25 -5.87 -26.01
N CYS A 28 7.64 -6.78 -25.25
CA CYS A 28 6.62 -7.69 -25.76
C CYS A 28 5.21 -7.10 -25.63
N TYR A 29 4.48 -7.06 -26.74
CA TYR A 29 3.09 -6.57 -26.79
C TYR A 29 2.10 -7.63 -27.33
N ASN A 30 2.55 -8.89 -27.48
CA ASN A 30 1.71 -9.97 -28.00
C ASN A 30 0.75 -10.50 -26.92
N THR A 31 -0.45 -9.93 -26.86
CA THR A 31 -1.48 -10.26 -25.88
C THR A 31 -2.25 -11.55 -26.19
N ARG A 32 -1.91 -12.29 -27.24
CA ARG A 32 -2.57 -13.58 -27.51
C ARG A 32 -2.29 -14.57 -26.39
N LEU A 33 -3.12 -15.61 -26.32
CA LEU A 33 -2.92 -16.68 -25.35
C LEU A 33 -1.74 -17.58 -25.74
N LEU A 34 -1.13 -18.27 -24.78
CA LEU A 34 0.03 -19.14 -25.00
C LEU A 34 -0.24 -20.26 -26.03
N ASP A 35 -1.45 -20.84 -25.99
CA ASP A 35 -1.95 -21.84 -26.95
C ASP A 35 -2.04 -21.30 -28.39
N GLN A 36 -2.13 -19.98 -28.54
CA GLN A 36 -2.13 -19.25 -29.81
C GLN A 36 -0.75 -18.64 -30.16
N GLY A 37 0.31 -19.04 -29.46
CA GLY A 37 1.67 -18.50 -29.65
C GLY A 37 1.85 -17.08 -29.12
N GLY A 38 0.99 -16.66 -28.18
CA GLY A 38 1.08 -15.37 -27.51
C GLY A 38 1.89 -15.37 -26.22
N CYS A 39 1.69 -14.36 -25.37
CA CYS A 39 2.39 -14.20 -24.09
C CYS A 39 1.46 -14.00 -22.89
N CYS A 40 0.15 -14.21 -23.08
CA CYS A 40 -0.83 -14.15 -22.00
C CYS A 40 -1.39 -15.54 -21.66
N MET A 41 -1.91 -15.67 -20.45
CA MET A 41 -2.69 -16.84 -20.03
C MET A 41 -3.90 -16.40 -19.20
N TRP A 42 -4.89 -17.28 -19.09
CA TRP A 42 -5.97 -17.11 -18.13
C TRP A 42 -5.53 -17.65 -16.77
N TYR A 43 -5.36 -16.75 -15.81
CA TYR A 43 -5.02 -17.05 -14.44
C TYR A 43 -6.31 -17.33 -13.66
N ASN A 44 -6.35 -18.49 -13.00
CA ASN A 44 -7.51 -18.95 -12.25
C ASN A 44 -7.19 -18.98 -10.76
N GLU A 45 -7.34 -17.84 -10.10
CA GLU A 45 -6.95 -17.66 -8.70
C GLU A 45 -7.79 -18.51 -7.75
N VAL A 46 -9.08 -18.72 -8.06
CA VAL A 46 -9.96 -19.59 -7.26
C VAL A 46 -9.42 -21.02 -7.20
N ASN A 47 -8.94 -21.56 -8.32
CA ASN A 47 -8.37 -22.91 -8.35
C ASN A 47 -7.04 -22.97 -7.57
N LEU A 48 -6.20 -21.94 -7.71
CA LEU A 48 -4.94 -21.87 -6.98
C LEU A 48 -5.16 -21.76 -5.47
N LEU A 49 -6.18 -21.03 -5.04
CA LEU A 49 -6.57 -20.97 -3.63
C LEU A 49 -6.95 -22.36 -3.12
N SER A 50 -7.77 -23.11 -3.88
CA SER A 50 -8.16 -24.48 -3.51
C SER A 50 -6.97 -25.43 -3.41
N GLU A 51 -6.00 -25.36 -4.33
CA GLU A 51 -4.76 -26.15 -4.26
C GLU A 51 -3.91 -25.80 -3.02
N ILE A 52 -3.86 -24.52 -2.65
CA ILE A 52 -3.18 -24.06 -1.43
C ILE A 52 -3.88 -24.58 -0.18
N GLU A 53 -5.20 -24.50 -0.12
CA GLU A 53 -6.00 -25.02 1.01
C GLU A 53 -5.86 -26.53 1.17
N GLU A 54 -5.85 -27.27 0.06
CA GLU A 54 -5.61 -28.72 0.05
C GLU A 54 -4.21 -29.05 0.57
N HIS A 55 -3.19 -28.30 0.12
CA HIS A 55 -1.81 -28.50 0.57
C HIS A 55 -1.62 -28.17 2.06
N LEU A 56 -2.30 -27.14 2.56
CA LEU A 56 -2.25 -26.75 3.97
C LEU A 56 -3.15 -27.62 4.86
N GLY A 57 -4.12 -28.33 4.29
CA GLY A 57 -5.14 -29.09 5.01
C GLY A 57 -6.09 -28.21 5.83
N VAL A 58 -6.19 -26.92 5.49
CA VAL A 58 -6.99 -25.92 6.21
C VAL A 58 -7.66 -24.99 5.21
N THR A 59 -8.93 -24.68 5.45
CA THR A 59 -9.67 -23.65 4.71
C THR A 59 -9.27 -22.26 5.17
N ILE A 60 -8.97 -21.37 4.24
CA ILE A 60 -8.55 -20.00 4.54
C ILE A 60 -9.81 -19.13 4.67
N ASP A 61 -9.89 -18.38 5.77
CA ASP A 61 -11.03 -17.50 6.02
C ASP A 61 -11.09 -16.36 4.98
N VAL A 62 -12.28 -16.16 4.40
CA VAL A 62 -12.56 -15.09 3.45
C VAL A 62 -13.23 -13.93 4.19
N ILE A 63 -12.68 -12.73 4.02
CA ILE A 63 -13.24 -11.49 4.59
C ILE A 63 -14.26 -10.85 3.64
N ASP A 64 -15.19 -10.08 4.20
CA ASP A 64 -16.17 -9.34 3.40
C ASP A 64 -15.58 -8.07 2.76
N LYS A 65 -16.42 -7.33 2.04
CA LYS A 65 -16.05 -6.06 1.39
C LYS A 65 -15.65 -4.95 2.37
N ASN A 66 -16.01 -5.08 3.65
CA ASN A 66 -15.61 -4.15 4.69
C ASN A 66 -14.18 -4.43 5.21
N LEU A 67 -13.48 -5.41 4.62
CA LEU A 67 -12.10 -5.78 4.92
C LEU A 67 -11.85 -6.00 6.42
N THR A 68 -12.88 -6.46 7.13
CA THR A 68 -12.81 -6.67 8.57
C THR A 68 -12.20 -8.04 8.83
N VAL A 69 -10.92 -8.06 9.23
CA VAL A 69 -10.22 -9.30 9.56
C VAL A 69 -10.66 -9.77 10.94
N PRO A 70 -11.24 -10.97 11.07
CA PRO A 70 -11.65 -11.49 12.37
C PRO A 70 -10.41 -11.65 13.27
N VAL A 71 -10.51 -11.15 14.50
CA VAL A 71 -9.49 -11.37 15.51
C VAL A 71 -9.65 -12.80 16.00
N ASN A 72 -8.94 -13.74 15.37
CA ASN A 72 -8.89 -15.11 15.86
C ASN A 72 -8.38 -15.08 17.31
N ALA A 73 -9.16 -15.69 18.22
CA ALA A 73 -8.88 -15.73 19.65
C ALA A 73 -7.60 -16.52 19.92
N PHE A 74 -6.46 -15.85 19.73
CA PHE A 74 -5.16 -16.35 20.10
C PHE A 74 -5.03 -16.30 21.63
N ASP A 75 -4.49 -17.36 22.22
CA ASP A 75 -4.31 -17.63 23.66
C ASP A 75 -3.31 -16.67 24.36
N GLY A 76 -3.38 -15.37 24.07
CA GLY A 76 -2.71 -14.28 24.81
C GLY A 76 -1.17 -14.24 24.78
N LYS A 77 -0.49 -15.26 24.25
CA LYS A 77 0.98 -15.40 24.40
C LYS A 77 1.83 -14.68 23.37
N VAL A 78 1.29 -14.32 22.20
CA VAL A 78 2.11 -13.69 21.14
C VAL A 78 1.33 -12.58 20.45
N VAL A 79 1.46 -11.35 20.93
CA VAL A 79 0.95 -10.16 20.26
C VAL A 79 2.01 -9.65 19.27
N TYR A 80 1.66 -9.50 18.00
CA TYR A 80 2.54 -8.88 17.01
C TYR A 80 2.86 -7.44 17.43
N GLY A 81 4.13 -7.04 17.34
CA GLY A 81 4.59 -5.72 17.84
C GLY A 81 4.80 -5.60 19.36
N GLN A 82 4.58 -6.66 20.15
CA GLN A 82 4.80 -6.59 21.61
C GLN A 82 6.28 -6.44 22.00
N LYS A 83 7.20 -7.08 21.25
CA LYS A 83 8.64 -6.83 21.39
C LYS A 83 9.06 -5.44 20.91
N LEU A 84 8.35 -4.85 19.95
CA LEU A 84 8.56 -3.45 19.56
C LEU A 84 8.14 -2.50 20.69
N LYS A 85 7.09 -2.78 21.46
CA LYS A 85 6.72 -1.89 22.59
C LYS A 85 7.77 -1.80 23.70
N GLN A 86 8.59 -2.83 23.89
CA GLN A 86 9.62 -2.84 24.93
C GLN A 86 10.99 -2.32 24.47
N THR A 87 11.30 -2.37 23.17
CA THR A 87 12.61 -1.97 22.62
C THR A 87 12.56 -0.76 21.68
N THR A 88 11.38 -0.25 21.31
CA THR A 88 11.30 0.98 20.51
C THR A 88 11.51 2.17 21.44
N PRO A 89 12.58 2.99 21.27
CA PRO A 89 12.57 4.31 21.88
C PRO A 89 11.30 4.99 21.42
N LYS A 90 10.50 5.51 22.35
CA LYS A 90 9.22 6.21 22.13
C LYS A 90 9.34 7.03 20.83
N TYR A 91 8.91 6.46 19.71
CA TYR A 91 9.19 7.04 18.40
C TYR A 91 8.22 8.19 18.29
N THR A 92 8.68 9.37 18.71
CA THR A 92 8.06 10.64 18.34
C THR A 92 7.99 10.60 16.83
N SER A 93 6.77 10.59 16.34
CA SER A 93 6.46 10.57 14.92
C SER A 93 7.36 11.60 14.22
N HIS A 94 7.83 11.35 12.99
CA HIS A 94 8.51 12.42 12.23
C HIS A 94 7.69 13.72 12.20
N VAL A 95 6.37 13.63 12.38
CA VAL A 95 5.46 14.76 12.58
C VAL A 95 5.84 15.63 13.79
N ASP A 96 6.23 15.03 14.93
CA ASP A 96 6.62 15.78 16.14
C ASP A 96 7.95 16.51 15.95
N ILE A 97 8.88 15.90 15.21
CA ILE A 97 10.17 16.51 14.85
C ILE A 97 9.95 17.66 13.86
N LEU A 98 9.05 17.50 12.90
CA LEU A 98 8.75 18.50 11.89
C LEU A 98 7.86 19.64 12.42
N ALA A 99 7.18 19.46 13.56
CA ALA A 99 6.24 20.43 14.10
C ALA A 99 6.87 21.82 14.34
N SER A 100 8.10 21.88 14.86
CA SER A 100 8.80 23.15 15.08
C SER A 100 9.19 23.83 13.77
N SER A 101 9.72 23.06 12.81
CA SER A 101 10.09 23.59 11.49
C SER A 101 8.88 24.07 10.70
N VAL A 102 7.76 23.35 10.76
CA VAL A 102 6.49 23.77 10.13
C VAL A 102 5.98 25.07 10.75
N LYS A 103 6.10 25.23 12.08
CA LYS A 103 5.71 26.47 12.77
C LYS A 103 6.60 27.66 12.38
N GLU A 104 7.89 27.44 12.18
CA GLU A 104 8.79 28.48 11.67
C GLU A 104 8.44 28.89 10.23
N LEU A 105 8.16 27.92 9.36
CA LEU A 105 7.73 28.19 7.98
C LEU A 105 6.42 28.98 7.92
N ASP A 106 5.42 28.64 8.75
CA ASP A 106 4.15 29.38 8.86
C ASP A 106 4.38 30.85 9.26
N ASN A 107 5.29 31.10 10.20
CA ASN A 107 5.63 32.47 10.60
C ASN A 107 6.35 33.25 9.49
N LEU A 108 7.27 32.60 8.78
CA LEU A 108 7.99 33.22 7.65
C LEU A 108 7.04 33.53 6.49
N GLU A 109 6.12 32.63 6.20
CA GLU A 109 5.08 32.83 5.20
C GLU A 109 4.18 34.02 5.55
N LYS A 110 3.66 34.07 6.77
CA LYS A 110 2.85 35.19 7.26
C LYS A 110 3.58 36.53 7.14
N ARG A 111 4.86 36.56 7.50
CA ARG A 111 5.68 37.78 7.40
C ARG A 111 5.88 38.19 5.95
N SER A 112 6.22 37.25 5.07
CA SER A 112 6.38 37.52 3.64
C SER A 112 5.10 38.06 3.00
N GLN A 113 3.95 37.47 3.34
CA GLN A 113 2.64 37.93 2.87
C GLN A 113 2.32 39.33 3.40
N GLN A 114 2.56 39.61 4.69
CA GLN A 114 2.36 40.94 5.26
C GLN A 114 3.27 41.99 4.64
N ASP A 115 4.55 41.66 4.42
CA ASP A 115 5.51 42.56 3.79
C ASP A 115 5.11 42.83 2.33
N PHE A 116 4.65 41.82 1.59
CA PHE A 116 4.11 42.00 0.24
C PHE A 116 2.89 42.93 0.22
N LEU A 117 1.92 42.70 1.11
CA LEU A 117 0.72 43.54 1.19
C LEU A 117 1.07 44.98 1.59
N ARG A 118 2.02 45.17 2.51
CA ARG A 118 2.54 46.51 2.87
C ARG A 118 3.26 47.18 1.72
N LEU A 119 4.08 46.46 0.97
CA LEU A 119 4.78 47.04 -0.19
C LEU A 119 3.81 47.36 -1.32
N ARG A 120 2.77 46.54 -1.50
CA ARG A 120 1.79 46.70 -2.59
C ARG A 120 0.71 47.74 -2.29
N PHE A 121 0.26 47.84 -1.03
CA PHE A 121 -0.89 48.67 -0.63
C PHE A 121 -0.56 49.68 0.48
N GLY A 122 0.63 49.64 1.08
CA GLY A 122 1.03 50.58 2.15
C GLY A 122 1.28 52.00 1.67
N GLY A 123 1.35 52.23 0.35
CA GLY A 123 1.28 53.57 -0.24
C GLY A 123 -0.14 54.13 -0.37
N GLU A 124 -1.19 53.30 -0.27
CA GLU A 124 -2.60 53.72 -0.40
C GLU A 124 -3.28 53.99 0.95
N LEU A 125 -2.60 53.75 2.08
CA LEU A 125 -3.12 53.99 3.45
C LEU A 125 -2.49 55.21 4.14
N ALA A 126 -1.76 56.05 3.40
CA ALA A 126 -1.29 57.35 3.85
C ALA A 126 -2.17 58.48 3.28
N ILE A 127 -3.46 58.46 3.63
CA ILE A 127 -4.39 59.61 3.62
C ILE A 127 -5.19 59.55 4.92
#